data_AF-A0AAV8Z011-F1
#
_entry.id   AF-A0AAV8Z011-F1
#
_cell.length_a   1.000
_cell.length_b   1.000
_cell.length_c   1.000
_cell.angle_alpha   90.00
_cell.angle_beta   90.00
_cell.angle_gamma   90.00
#
_symmetry.space_group_name_H-M   'P 1'
#
loop_
_entity.id
_entity.type
_entity.pdbx_description
1 polymer ?
#
loop_
_entity_poly.entity_id
_entity_poly.type
_entity_poly.pdbx_seq_one_letter_code
_entity_poly.pdbx_strand_id
1 'polypeptide(L)'
;MQQQAFYFISRKHVHDVQQMEGKLRKWRNKRDILKLLQYRENSAEASKFFKQHSQFTDSLIKRLGLEFELEGHQGCVNCLQWTPDGKHLASGSDDTNVILWDPFRHKQLQVIPTHHIGNIFSVKFLGNGCNEIATAAGDCRVLVQSIPGAVAKCPPLLECSCHVNRVKRLATSPIEPTLFWSAAEDGLVIQYDLREQHECSLSQTKVLIDLSNNFGEVKCIAVNPTKPYYIAVGANDCYIRMYDRRMLKTCTLGQTNQMGDLHKSERPPIDPNCVQYYAPGHLAMENASYTNFKLAATYISFNSAGSELLVNMGGEQIYLFDINNSRQINELQVPQLSMGRRKVPIYKCCCHPRRQDYLYVTQVWPDQKQAYIGLVKSLIALKWAEEAQKWLDYFCATHTDYAISSQVRCLRDSLEGLKASSPSKVKENDNTEPKERFIKKVEDAEQKKRLESIDYEVRFLGHCNTTTDIKEANFLGEDGNYICAGSDEGIIFIWERKQSSIVTALFGDVSIVNCIQPHPSACFIASSGIDPSVKLWSPMPEDDNINPRSVKDISAVVEANQHRMSMDPFESMLVNMGYRIPGINVEPAFQELPSCRNC
;
A
#
# COMPACT_ATOMS: atom_id res chain seq x y z
N MET A 1 11.25 -30.82 -21.76
CA MET A 1 9.95 -31.08 -22.43
C MET A 1 8.73 -30.62 -21.62
N GLN A 2 8.61 -30.89 -20.32
CA GLN A 2 7.45 -30.44 -19.51
C GLN A 2 7.33 -28.90 -19.34
N GLN A 3 8.44 -28.16 -19.21
CA GLN A 3 8.41 -26.67 -19.18
C GLN A 3 7.97 -26.03 -20.51
N GLN A 4 8.35 -26.63 -21.65
CA GLN A 4 7.92 -26.17 -22.98
C GLN A 4 6.42 -26.46 -23.22
N ALA A 5 5.91 -27.58 -22.68
CA ALA A 5 4.48 -27.91 -22.74
C ALA A 5 3.63 -26.93 -21.91
N PHE A 6 4.06 -26.58 -20.70
CA PHE A 6 3.39 -25.56 -19.87
C PHE A 6 3.43 -24.16 -20.52
N TYR A 7 4.54 -23.78 -21.15
CA TYR A 7 4.67 -22.50 -21.85
C TYR A 7 3.78 -22.42 -23.10
N PHE A 8 3.64 -23.52 -23.85
CA PHE A 8 2.72 -23.61 -25.00
C PHE A 8 1.25 -23.63 -24.59
N ILE A 9 0.90 -24.36 -23.51
CA ILE A 9 -0.47 -24.38 -22.96
C ILE A 9 -0.84 -22.99 -22.42
N SER A 10 0.08 -22.32 -21.73
CA SER A 10 -0.11 -20.95 -21.22
C SER A 10 -0.30 -19.93 -22.35
N ARG A 11 0.53 -19.94 -23.40
CA ARG A 11 0.35 -19.03 -24.55
C ARG A 11 -0.92 -19.30 -25.33
N LYS A 12 -1.29 -20.58 -25.52
CA LYS A 12 -2.53 -20.95 -26.21
C LYS A 12 -3.74 -20.52 -25.39
N HIS A 13 -3.72 -20.73 -24.07
CA HIS A 13 -4.76 -20.27 -23.16
C HIS A 13 -4.88 -18.73 -23.14
N VAL A 14 -3.76 -18.00 -23.07
CA VAL A 14 -3.76 -16.53 -23.13
C VAL A 14 -4.28 -16.01 -24.48
N HIS A 15 -3.87 -16.63 -25.59
CA HIS A 15 -4.37 -16.27 -26.93
C HIS A 15 -5.87 -16.57 -27.06
N ASP A 16 -6.33 -17.71 -26.56
CA ASP A 16 -7.74 -18.11 -26.59
C ASP A 16 -8.60 -17.21 -25.69
N VAL A 17 -8.08 -16.79 -24.52
CA VAL A 17 -8.72 -15.80 -23.63
C VAL A 17 -8.78 -14.43 -24.29
N GLN A 18 -7.68 -13.91 -24.85
CA GLN A 18 -7.67 -12.63 -25.57
C GLN A 18 -8.61 -12.61 -26.77
N GLN A 19 -8.69 -13.73 -27.51
CA GLN A 19 -9.62 -13.88 -28.62
C GLN A 19 -11.09 -13.97 -28.13
N MET A 20 -11.32 -14.59 -26.97
CA MET A 20 -12.63 -14.59 -26.28
C MET A 20 -13.03 -13.17 -25.84
N GLU A 21 -12.15 -12.46 -25.14
CA GLU A 21 -12.36 -11.09 -24.68
C GLU A 21 -12.68 -10.15 -25.84
N GLY A 22 -11.95 -10.28 -26.96
CA GLY A 22 -12.20 -9.53 -28.18
C GLY A 22 -13.60 -9.77 -28.76
N LYS A 23 -14.07 -11.04 -28.76
CA LYS A 23 -15.44 -11.40 -29.20
C LYS A 23 -16.50 -10.85 -28.23
N LEU A 24 -16.27 -10.98 -26.93
CA LEU A 24 -17.18 -10.53 -25.87
C LEU A 24 -17.32 -9.00 -25.86
N ARG A 25 -16.21 -8.26 -25.99
CA ARG A 25 -16.21 -6.79 -26.20
C ARG A 25 -16.99 -6.39 -27.45
N LYS A 26 -16.81 -7.12 -28.55
CA LYS A 26 -17.52 -6.84 -29.82
C LYS A 26 -19.02 -7.03 -29.68
N TRP A 27 -19.48 -8.10 -29.03
CA TRP A 27 -20.91 -8.37 -28.80
C TRP A 27 -21.51 -7.37 -27.79
N ARG A 28 -20.77 -7.01 -26.73
CA ARG A 28 -21.17 -5.98 -25.76
C ARG A 28 -21.32 -4.60 -26.41
N ASN A 29 -20.35 -4.18 -27.22
CA ASN A 29 -20.41 -2.88 -27.92
C ASN A 29 -21.56 -2.82 -28.94
N LYS A 30 -21.96 -3.96 -29.50
CA LYS A 30 -23.13 -4.08 -30.39
C LYS A 30 -24.46 -4.32 -29.67
N ARG A 31 -24.46 -4.38 -28.32
CA ARG A 31 -25.63 -4.74 -27.50
C ARG A 31 -26.32 -6.05 -27.96
N ASP A 32 -25.54 -7.03 -28.42
CA ASP A 32 -26.06 -8.33 -28.89
C ASP A 32 -26.30 -9.27 -27.69
N ILE A 33 -27.29 -8.91 -26.87
CA ILE A 33 -27.56 -9.48 -25.53
C ILE A 33 -27.86 -10.99 -25.60
N LEU A 34 -28.55 -11.44 -26.63
CA LEU A 34 -28.90 -12.86 -26.81
C LEU A 34 -27.66 -13.75 -26.97
N LYS A 35 -26.67 -13.30 -27.75
CA LYS A 35 -25.40 -14.04 -27.89
C LYS A 35 -24.59 -14.02 -26.61
N LEU A 36 -24.59 -12.91 -25.88
CA LEU A 36 -23.91 -12.82 -24.58
C LEU A 36 -24.52 -13.80 -23.57
N LEU A 37 -25.86 -13.88 -23.50
CA LEU A 37 -26.57 -14.82 -22.60
C LEU A 37 -26.37 -16.29 -22.99
N GLN A 38 -26.50 -16.63 -24.28
CA GLN A 38 -26.23 -17.99 -24.76
C GLN A 38 -24.78 -18.41 -24.49
N TYR A 39 -23.83 -17.50 -24.68
CA TYR A 39 -22.42 -17.80 -24.44
C TYR A 39 -22.11 -17.94 -22.94
N ARG A 40 -22.74 -17.12 -22.08
CA ARG A 40 -22.67 -17.24 -20.61
C ARG A 40 -23.17 -18.60 -20.11
N GLU A 41 -24.22 -19.13 -20.73
CA GLU A 41 -24.84 -20.40 -20.32
C GLU A 41 -24.10 -21.63 -20.84
N ASN A 42 -23.44 -21.51 -22.01
CA ASN A 42 -22.80 -22.64 -22.68
C ASN A 42 -21.30 -22.81 -22.38
N SER A 43 -20.66 -21.88 -21.68
CA SER A 43 -19.24 -21.99 -21.28
C SER A 43 -19.03 -21.57 -19.84
N ALA A 44 -18.33 -22.40 -19.06
CA ALA A 44 -17.98 -22.10 -17.67
C ALA A 44 -17.03 -20.90 -17.58
N GLU A 45 -16.10 -20.79 -18.53
CA GLU A 45 -15.15 -19.68 -18.67
C GLU A 45 -15.86 -18.38 -19.04
N ALA A 46 -16.82 -18.44 -19.96
CA ALA A 46 -17.68 -17.30 -20.29
C ALA A 46 -18.55 -16.89 -19.10
N SER A 47 -19.16 -17.84 -18.39
CA SER A 47 -19.94 -17.56 -17.19
C SER A 47 -19.09 -16.88 -16.11
N LYS A 48 -17.85 -17.33 -15.92
CA LYS A 48 -16.88 -16.71 -15.02
C LYS A 48 -16.53 -15.29 -15.48
N PHE A 49 -16.18 -15.11 -16.75
CA PHE A 49 -15.92 -13.81 -17.36
C PHE A 49 -17.10 -12.83 -17.19
N PHE A 50 -18.33 -13.25 -17.49
CA PHE A 50 -19.51 -12.39 -17.35
C PHE A 50 -19.82 -12.06 -15.90
N LYS A 51 -19.70 -13.04 -15.00
CA LYS A 51 -19.84 -12.80 -13.56
C LYS A 51 -18.78 -11.82 -13.08
N GLN A 52 -17.56 -11.83 -13.60
CA GLN A 52 -16.51 -10.92 -13.14
C GLN A 52 -16.63 -9.52 -13.79
N HIS A 53 -16.81 -9.45 -15.11
CA HIS A 53 -16.88 -8.18 -15.86
C HIS A 53 -18.19 -7.39 -15.68
N SER A 54 -19.28 -8.04 -15.26
CA SER A 54 -20.58 -7.36 -15.05
C SER A 54 -20.75 -6.88 -13.61
N GLN A 55 -19.93 -7.35 -12.68
CA GLN A 55 -20.02 -7.01 -11.26
C GLN A 55 -19.28 -5.72 -10.91
N PHE A 56 -18.30 -5.28 -11.73
CA PHE A 56 -17.54 -4.07 -11.44
C PHE A 56 -17.80 -2.99 -12.50
N THR A 57 -18.79 -2.14 -12.22
CA THR A 57 -19.10 -0.94 -13.02
C THR A 57 -19.10 0.29 -12.13
N ASP A 58 -18.82 1.48 -12.69
CA ASP A 58 -18.86 2.75 -11.94
C ASP A 58 -20.17 2.95 -11.19
N SER A 59 -21.30 2.52 -11.77
CA SER A 59 -22.62 2.60 -11.12
C SER A 59 -22.67 1.76 -9.85
N LEU A 60 -22.20 0.50 -9.91
CA LEU A 60 -22.19 -0.40 -8.76
C LEU A 60 -21.25 0.10 -7.65
N ILE A 61 -20.07 0.59 -8.04
CA ILE A 61 -19.08 1.15 -7.08
C ILE A 61 -19.64 2.40 -6.39
N LYS A 62 -20.27 3.32 -7.13
CA LYS A 62 -20.88 4.54 -6.56
C LYS A 62 -22.06 4.22 -5.63
N ARG A 63 -22.74 3.10 -5.87
CA ARG A 63 -23.87 2.63 -5.06
C ARG A 63 -23.47 1.73 -3.90
N LEU A 64 -22.17 1.47 -3.68
CA LEU A 64 -21.74 0.71 -2.50
C LEU A 64 -22.28 1.36 -1.22
N GLY A 65 -23.06 0.60 -0.46
CA GLY A 65 -23.58 0.97 0.84
C GLY A 65 -23.35 -0.14 1.85
N LEU A 66 -23.58 0.17 3.12
CA LEU A 66 -23.51 -0.82 4.19
C LEU A 66 -24.66 -1.82 4.00
N GLU A 67 -24.31 -3.08 3.78
CA GLU A 67 -25.28 -4.18 3.69
C GLU A 67 -25.59 -4.73 5.08
N PHE A 68 -24.55 -5.02 5.87
CA PHE A 68 -24.70 -5.65 7.17
C PHE A 68 -23.50 -5.38 8.07
N GLU A 69 -23.73 -5.41 9.39
CA GLU A 69 -22.70 -5.32 10.42
C GLU A 69 -22.66 -6.62 11.22
N LEU A 70 -21.55 -7.36 11.09
CA LEU A 70 -21.33 -8.63 11.76
C LEU A 70 -20.77 -8.37 13.17
N GLU A 71 -21.61 -8.60 14.18
CA GLU A 71 -21.25 -8.47 15.59
C GLU A 71 -20.86 -9.83 16.18
N GLY A 72 -19.78 -9.86 16.97
CA GLY A 72 -19.36 -11.07 17.66
C GLY A 72 -18.06 -10.92 18.46
N HIS A 73 -17.10 -10.16 17.94
CA HIS A 73 -15.84 -9.90 18.66
C HIS A 73 -16.06 -8.99 19.87
N GLN A 74 -15.12 -9.03 20.82
CA GLN A 74 -15.11 -8.21 22.04
C GLN A 74 -14.00 -7.15 22.05
N GLY A 75 -13.23 -7.05 20.97
CA GLY A 75 -12.17 -6.05 20.79
C GLY A 75 -11.96 -5.72 19.31
N CYS A 76 -11.05 -4.79 19.02
CA CYS A 76 -10.78 -4.30 17.67
C CYS A 76 -10.52 -5.46 16.70
N VAL A 77 -11.07 -5.38 15.49
CA VAL A 77 -10.83 -6.38 14.45
C VAL A 77 -9.72 -5.90 13.51
N ASN A 78 -8.49 -6.41 13.72
CA ASN A 78 -7.28 -5.91 13.05
C ASN A 78 -6.91 -6.64 11.75
N CYS A 79 -7.60 -7.72 11.40
CA CYS A 79 -7.33 -8.42 10.14
C CYS A 79 -8.57 -9.16 9.62
N LEU A 80 -8.69 -9.17 8.30
CA LEU A 80 -9.73 -9.86 7.56
C LEU A 80 -9.09 -10.71 6.45
N GLN A 81 -9.66 -11.87 6.16
CA GLN A 81 -9.21 -12.69 5.03
C GLN A 81 -10.37 -13.50 4.45
N TRP A 82 -10.63 -13.32 3.16
CA TRP A 82 -11.54 -14.17 2.40
C TRP A 82 -10.91 -15.55 2.14
N THR A 83 -11.73 -16.58 2.11
CA THR A 83 -11.34 -17.83 1.45
C THR A 83 -11.10 -17.58 -0.05
N PRO A 84 -10.22 -18.33 -0.72
CA PRO A 84 -9.95 -18.15 -2.15
C PRO A 84 -11.20 -18.28 -3.04
N ASP A 85 -12.19 -19.07 -2.59
CA ASP A 85 -13.47 -19.21 -3.27
C ASP A 85 -14.51 -18.13 -2.91
N GLY A 86 -14.17 -17.24 -1.97
CA GLY A 86 -15.01 -16.11 -1.54
C GLY A 86 -16.21 -16.48 -0.68
N LYS A 87 -16.40 -17.76 -0.31
CA LYS A 87 -17.59 -18.19 0.42
C LYS A 87 -17.59 -17.82 1.89
N HIS A 88 -16.40 -17.79 2.51
CA HIS A 88 -16.27 -17.50 3.93
C HIS A 88 -15.29 -16.36 4.15
N LEU A 89 -15.49 -15.66 5.26
CA LEU A 89 -14.63 -14.59 5.72
C LEU A 89 -14.11 -14.95 7.11
N ALA A 90 -12.80 -14.83 7.32
CA ALA A 90 -12.19 -14.90 8.65
C ALA A 90 -11.86 -13.50 9.16
N SER A 91 -12.11 -13.25 10.44
CA SER A 91 -11.70 -12.02 11.14
C SER A 91 -10.88 -12.37 12.38
N GLY A 92 -9.79 -11.64 12.63
CA GLY A 92 -8.97 -11.78 13.84
C GLY A 92 -8.97 -10.49 14.67
N SER A 93 -9.01 -10.63 16.00
CA SER A 93 -9.27 -9.52 16.92
C SER A 93 -8.28 -9.44 18.10
N ASP A 94 -8.32 -8.31 18.79
CA ASP A 94 -7.75 -8.09 20.12
C ASP A 94 -8.28 -9.06 21.18
N ASP A 95 -9.47 -9.63 20.98
CA ASP A 95 -10.06 -10.63 21.89
C ASP A 95 -9.41 -12.02 21.83
N THR A 96 -8.31 -12.15 21.07
CA THR A 96 -7.51 -13.36 20.82
C THR A 96 -8.25 -14.50 20.11
N ASN A 97 -9.43 -14.23 19.56
CA ASN A 97 -10.18 -15.19 18.74
C ASN A 97 -10.13 -14.83 17.25
N VAL A 98 -10.30 -15.87 16.44
CA VAL A 98 -10.69 -15.73 15.04
C VAL A 98 -12.17 -16.11 14.91
N ILE A 99 -12.95 -15.33 14.19
CA ILE A 99 -14.33 -15.71 13.84
C ILE A 99 -14.41 -16.03 12.35
N LEU A 100 -15.04 -17.16 12.04
CA LEU A 100 -15.40 -17.57 10.68
C LEU A 100 -16.86 -17.19 10.42
N TRP A 101 -17.10 -16.50 9.31
CA TRP A 101 -18.40 -15.97 8.91
C TRP A 101 -18.88 -16.59 7.60
N ASP A 102 -20.21 -16.73 7.49
CA ASP A 102 -20.94 -16.81 6.24
C ASP A 102 -21.49 -15.39 5.95
N PRO A 103 -20.78 -14.59 5.14
CA PRO A 103 -21.11 -13.18 4.95
C PRO A 103 -22.38 -12.98 4.12
N PHE A 104 -22.80 -13.97 3.32
CA PHE A 104 -24.01 -13.87 2.51
C PHE A 104 -25.27 -14.27 3.27
N ARG A 105 -25.11 -15.05 4.35
CA ARG A 105 -26.20 -15.37 5.28
C ARG A 105 -26.16 -14.53 6.55
N HIS A 106 -25.19 -13.62 6.66
CA HIS A 106 -24.93 -12.78 7.84
C HIS A 106 -24.81 -13.60 9.13
N LYS A 107 -24.14 -14.75 9.05
CA LYS A 107 -24.04 -15.71 10.18
C LYS A 107 -22.62 -15.89 10.64
N GLN A 108 -22.45 -15.84 11.96
CA GLN A 108 -21.28 -16.40 12.63
C GLN A 108 -21.33 -17.92 12.50
N LEU A 109 -20.35 -18.51 11.80
CA LEU A 109 -20.24 -19.96 11.67
C LEU A 109 -19.53 -20.57 12.87
N GLN A 110 -18.41 -19.96 13.27
CA GLN A 110 -17.54 -20.53 14.28
C GLN A 110 -16.67 -19.46 14.95
N VAL A 111 -16.47 -19.57 16.27
CA VAL A 111 -15.44 -18.83 17.01
C VAL A 111 -14.28 -19.79 17.27
N ILE A 112 -13.07 -19.38 16.93
CA ILE A 112 -11.83 -20.16 17.00
C ILE A 112 -10.91 -19.49 18.04
N PRO A 113 -10.77 -20.07 19.24
CA PRO A 113 -9.83 -19.59 20.24
C PRO A 113 -8.40 -19.94 19.81
N THR A 114 -7.59 -18.93 19.51
CA THR A 114 -6.31 -19.14 18.83
C THR A 114 -5.16 -19.48 19.76
N HIS A 115 -5.35 -19.58 21.08
CA HIS A 115 -4.28 -19.73 22.08
C HIS A 115 -3.27 -18.56 22.14
N HIS A 116 -3.44 -17.53 21.31
CA HIS A 116 -2.72 -16.27 21.48
C HIS A 116 -3.12 -15.58 22.79
N ILE A 117 -2.18 -14.84 23.37
CA ILE A 117 -2.39 -14.02 24.56
C ILE A 117 -2.29 -12.52 24.26
N GLY A 118 -2.12 -12.17 22.99
CA GLY A 118 -2.04 -10.80 22.50
C GLY A 118 -2.85 -10.63 21.22
N ASN A 119 -2.97 -9.38 20.78
CA ASN A 119 -3.80 -8.97 19.67
C ASN A 119 -3.42 -9.68 18.38
N ILE A 120 -4.40 -10.23 17.67
CA ILE A 120 -4.17 -10.87 16.37
C ILE A 120 -4.03 -9.78 15.31
N PHE A 121 -2.90 -9.73 14.62
CA PHE A 121 -2.61 -8.75 13.57
C PHE A 121 -2.74 -9.32 12.15
N SER A 122 -2.69 -10.63 11.99
CA SER A 122 -2.85 -11.25 10.68
C SER A 122 -3.43 -12.66 10.77
N VAL A 123 -4.38 -12.95 9.89
CA VAL A 123 -4.97 -14.28 9.69
C VAL A 123 -4.85 -14.68 8.22
N LYS A 124 -4.47 -15.93 7.94
CA LYS A 124 -4.39 -16.48 6.58
C LYS A 124 -4.94 -17.91 6.54
N PHE A 125 -5.77 -18.22 5.56
CA PHE A 125 -6.10 -19.60 5.24
C PHE A 125 -4.88 -20.28 4.59
N LEU A 126 -4.64 -21.53 4.99
CA LEU A 126 -3.57 -22.37 4.48
C LEU A 126 -4.11 -23.58 3.73
N GLY A 127 -3.27 -24.11 2.83
CA GLY A 127 -3.59 -25.30 2.05
C GLY A 127 -4.66 -25.08 0.97
N ASN A 128 -4.79 -26.05 0.07
CA ASN A 128 -5.78 -26.01 -1.01
C ASN A 128 -7.23 -26.20 -0.51
N GLY A 129 -7.40 -26.80 0.67
CA GLY A 129 -8.71 -27.06 1.27
C GLY A 129 -9.19 -25.97 2.22
N CYS A 130 -8.34 -24.98 2.56
CA CYS A 130 -8.64 -23.92 3.54
C CYS A 130 -9.14 -24.45 4.89
N ASN A 131 -8.68 -25.65 5.29
CA ASN A 131 -9.05 -26.31 6.55
C ASN A 131 -8.15 -25.89 7.72
N GLU A 132 -7.11 -25.10 7.43
CA GLU A 132 -6.12 -24.64 8.39
C GLU A 132 -6.03 -23.13 8.31
N ILE A 133 -5.79 -22.51 9.46
CA ILE A 133 -5.56 -21.07 9.57
C ILE A 133 -4.21 -20.82 10.24
N ALA A 134 -3.43 -19.90 9.68
CA ALA A 134 -2.28 -19.32 10.32
C ALA A 134 -2.67 -17.98 10.95
N THR A 135 -2.24 -17.76 12.19
CA THR A 135 -2.43 -16.52 12.94
C THR A 135 -1.10 -15.99 13.43
N ALA A 136 -0.95 -14.67 13.39
CA ALA A 136 0.19 -13.94 13.89
C ALA A 136 -0.29 -12.81 14.79
N ALA A 137 0.39 -12.62 15.92
CA ALA A 137 -0.10 -11.74 16.97
C ALA A 137 1.01 -10.92 17.66
N GLY A 138 0.56 -10.00 18.52
CA GLY A 138 1.40 -9.17 19.36
C GLY A 138 2.10 -9.89 20.51
N ASP A 139 1.85 -11.18 20.70
CA ASP A 139 2.56 -12.03 21.67
C ASP A 139 3.83 -12.68 21.07
N CYS A 140 4.31 -12.15 19.94
CA CYS A 140 5.50 -12.61 19.21
C CYS A 140 5.37 -14.04 18.64
N ARG A 141 4.17 -14.63 18.64
CA ARG A 141 3.95 -15.99 18.16
C ARG A 141 3.28 -16.04 16.79
N VAL A 142 3.58 -17.14 16.08
CA VAL A 142 2.87 -17.58 14.88
C VAL A 142 2.29 -18.96 15.17
N LEU A 143 0.97 -19.09 15.02
CA LEU A 143 0.26 -20.34 15.29
C LEU A 143 -0.41 -20.85 14.02
N VAL A 144 -0.47 -22.17 13.85
CA VAL A 144 -1.32 -22.82 12.82
C VAL A 144 -2.28 -23.76 13.50
N GLN A 145 -3.56 -23.66 13.15
CA GLN A 145 -4.62 -24.50 13.71
C GLN A 145 -5.49 -25.09 12.61
N SER A 146 -5.90 -26.35 12.81
CA SER A 146 -6.98 -26.94 12.03
C SER A 146 -8.31 -26.34 12.47
N ILE A 147 -9.15 -25.88 11.53
CA ILE A 147 -10.45 -25.28 11.83
C ILE A 147 -11.38 -26.28 12.56
N PRO A 148 -11.54 -27.54 12.11
CA PRO A 148 -12.23 -28.57 12.89
C PRO A 148 -11.55 -28.87 14.24
N GLY A 149 -10.22 -28.91 14.26
CA GLY A 149 -9.44 -29.19 15.46
C GLY A 149 -9.61 -28.12 16.56
N ALA A 150 -9.73 -26.85 16.17
CA ALA A 150 -9.95 -25.76 17.10
C ALA A 150 -11.29 -25.88 17.86
N VAL A 151 -12.35 -26.35 17.19
CA VAL A 151 -13.64 -26.68 17.86
C VAL A 151 -13.44 -27.77 18.90
N ALA A 152 -12.66 -28.78 18.56
CA ALA A 152 -12.34 -29.90 19.43
C ALA A 152 -11.32 -29.54 20.53
N LYS A 153 -10.89 -28.27 20.64
CA LYS A 153 -9.86 -27.79 21.56
C LYS A 153 -8.55 -28.58 21.44
N CYS A 154 -8.22 -29.02 20.23
CA CYS A 154 -6.94 -29.63 19.95
C CYS A 154 -5.82 -28.58 20.06
N PRO A 155 -4.59 -28.99 20.44
CA PRO A 155 -3.45 -28.11 20.39
C PRO A 155 -3.20 -27.62 18.95
N PRO A 156 -2.55 -26.45 18.78
CA PRO A 156 -2.18 -25.97 17.47
C PRO A 156 -1.26 -26.97 16.75
N LEU A 157 -1.40 -27.04 15.42
CA LEU A 157 -0.53 -27.82 14.53
C LEU A 157 0.89 -27.25 14.48
N LEU A 158 1.00 -25.93 14.62
CA LEU A 158 2.26 -25.20 14.75
C LEU A 158 2.14 -24.20 15.88
N GLU A 159 3.13 -24.20 16.77
CA GLU A 159 3.38 -23.10 17.69
C GLU A 159 4.82 -22.62 17.51
N CYS A 160 4.99 -21.45 16.91
CA CYS A 160 6.29 -20.83 16.67
C CYS A 160 6.43 -19.56 17.52
N SER A 161 7.49 -19.51 18.32
CA SER A 161 7.90 -18.36 19.14
C SER A 161 9.32 -17.88 18.79
N CYS A 162 9.73 -18.03 17.53
CA CYS A 162 11.05 -17.62 17.07
C CYS A 162 11.21 -16.10 16.94
N HIS A 163 10.11 -15.39 16.72
CA HIS A 163 10.13 -13.93 16.73
C HIS A 163 10.25 -13.40 18.16
N VAL A 164 11.02 -12.33 18.33
CA VAL A 164 11.22 -11.70 19.66
C VAL A 164 10.36 -10.45 19.87
N ASN A 165 9.85 -9.87 18.77
CA ASN A 165 8.90 -8.76 18.80
C ASN A 165 7.60 -9.15 18.08
N ARG A 166 6.62 -8.24 18.05
CA ARG A 166 5.27 -8.48 17.53
C ARG A 166 5.32 -8.91 16.07
N VAL A 167 4.55 -9.95 15.73
CA VAL A 167 4.44 -10.41 14.34
C VAL A 167 3.34 -9.62 13.65
N LYS A 168 3.72 -8.79 12.68
CA LYS A 168 2.82 -7.84 12.03
C LYS A 168 1.96 -8.45 10.96
N ARG A 169 2.55 -9.31 10.12
CA ARG A 169 1.84 -9.78 8.93
C ARG A 169 2.31 -11.15 8.47
N LEU A 170 1.35 -11.91 7.95
CA LEU A 170 1.58 -13.19 7.27
C LEU A 170 1.36 -13.02 5.77
N ALA A 171 2.14 -13.74 4.96
CA ALA A 171 1.92 -13.87 3.53
C ALA A 171 1.83 -15.34 3.13
N THR A 172 0.97 -15.63 2.15
CA THR A 172 0.78 -16.96 1.57
C THR A 172 0.84 -16.87 0.06
N SER A 173 1.06 -18.01 -0.60
CA SER A 173 1.05 -18.12 -2.06
C SER A 173 -0.02 -19.12 -2.50
N PRO A 174 -0.90 -18.77 -3.47
CA PRO A 174 -1.86 -19.73 -4.02
C PRO A 174 -1.19 -20.83 -4.85
N ILE A 175 0.04 -20.59 -5.34
CA ILE A 175 0.82 -21.56 -6.14
C ILE A 175 1.57 -22.53 -5.24
N GLU A 176 2.00 -22.08 -4.06
CA GLU A 176 2.79 -22.85 -3.10
C GLU A 176 2.04 -22.94 -1.75
N PRO A 177 0.93 -23.70 -1.69
CA PRO A 177 0.02 -23.71 -0.55
C PRO A 177 0.61 -24.33 0.73
N THR A 178 1.77 -24.97 0.62
CA THR A 178 2.50 -25.58 1.74
C THR A 178 3.46 -24.61 2.40
N LEU A 179 3.75 -23.47 1.78
CA LEU A 179 4.66 -22.46 2.29
C LEU A 179 3.88 -21.21 2.72
N PHE A 180 4.33 -20.61 3.80
CA PHE A 180 3.90 -19.27 4.20
C PHE A 180 5.02 -18.55 4.92
N TRP A 181 4.89 -17.23 5.05
CA TRP A 181 5.93 -16.36 5.61
C TRP A 181 5.35 -15.44 6.66
N SER A 182 6.14 -15.15 7.69
CA SER A 182 5.85 -14.11 8.67
C SER A 182 6.81 -12.94 8.52
N ALA A 183 6.33 -11.75 8.89
CA ALA A 183 7.10 -10.53 9.01
C ALA A 183 6.82 -9.90 10.38
N ALA A 184 7.87 -9.48 11.08
CA ALA A 184 7.77 -8.99 12.44
C ALA A 184 8.66 -7.77 12.73
N GLU A 185 8.36 -7.14 13.86
CA GLU A 185 9.08 -5.97 14.40
C GLU A 185 10.54 -6.25 14.79
N ASP A 186 10.96 -7.51 14.85
CA ASP A 186 12.35 -7.87 15.10
C ASP A 186 13.24 -7.74 13.86
N GLY A 187 12.66 -7.35 12.72
CA GLY A 187 13.37 -7.18 11.47
C GLY A 187 13.46 -8.46 10.65
N LEU A 188 12.82 -9.55 11.08
CA LEU A 188 12.96 -10.85 10.44
C LEU A 188 11.77 -11.18 9.54
N VAL A 189 12.06 -11.86 8.44
CA VAL A 189 11.09 -12.62 7.65
C VAL A 189 11.42 -14.11 7.78
N ILE A 190 10.50 -14.87 8.37
CA ILE A 190 10.67 -16.32 8.58
C ILE A 190 9.80 -17.08 7.58
N GLN A 191 10.36 -18.15 7.01
CA GLN A 191 9.63 -19.05 6.12
C GLN A 191 9.24 -20.33 6.86
N TYR A 192 7.99 -20.74 6.68
CA TYR A 192 7.43 -21.97 7.22
C TYR A 192 7.07 -22.94 6.10
N ASP A 193 7.32 -24.22 6.32
CA ASP A 193 6.89 -25.31 5.45
C ASP A 193 6.01 -26.26 6.24
N LEU A 194 4.72 -26.35 5.88
CA LEU A 194 3.72 -27.17 6.56
C LEU A 194 4.00 -28.68 6.45
N ARG A 195 4.92 -29.09 5.57
CA ARG A 195 5.33 -30.49 5.41
C ARG A 195 6.46 -30.89 6.36
N GLU A 196 7.13 -29.91 6.96
CA GLU A 196 8.23 -30.13 7.89
C GLU A 196 7.75 -29.79 9.31
N GLN A 197 8.24 -30.55 10.30
CA GLN A 197 8.01 -30.19 11.69
C GLN A 197 8.93 -29.02 12.05
N HIS A 198 8.34 -27.95 12.58
CA HIS A 198 9.10 -26.79 13.04
C HIS A 198 9.41 -26.93 14.53
N GLU A 199 10.69 -26.81 14.90
CA GLU A 199 11.10 -26.64 16.28
C GLU A 199 11.70 -25.25 16.47
N CYS A 200 11.26 -24.56 17.52
CA CYS A 200 11.78 -23.24 17.90
C CYS A 200 13.21 -23.39 18.46
N SER A 201 14.17 -23.52 17.56
CA SER A 201 15.59 -23.63 17.87
C SER A 201 16.38 -22.69 16.98
N LEU A 202 17.50 -22.19 17.51
CA LEU A 202 18.41 -21.34 16.75
C LEU A 202 18.83 -22.04 15.46
N SER A 203 19.15 -23.35 15.52
CA SER A 203 19.65 -24.18 14.42
C SER A 203 18.65 -24.48 13.30
N GLN A 204 17.34 -24.54 13.58
CA GLN A 204 16.32 -24.96 12.61
C GLN A 204 15.45 -23.82 12.08
N THR A 205 15.49 -22.63 12.69
CA THR A 205 14.67 -21.50 12.24
C THR A 205 15.17 -21.00 10.88
N LYS A 206 14.32 -21.13 9.85
CA LYS A 206 14.61 -20.70 8.47
C LYS A 206 14.32 -19.20 8.31
N VAL A 207 15.25 -18.36 8.75
CA VAL A 207 15.21 -16.93 8.48
C VAL A 207 15.52 -16.71 7.00
N LEU A 208 14.56 -16.13 6.28
CA LEU A 208 14.69 -15.86 4.86
C LEU A 208 15.32 -14.48 4.60
N ILE A 209 14.91 -13.47 5.37
CA ILE A 209 15.42 -12.10 5.29
C ILE A 209 15.66 -11.60 6.71
N ASP A 210 16.84 -11.01 6.96
CA ASP A 210 17.20 -10.38 8.23
C ASP A 210 17.53 -8.90 7.99
N LEU A 211 16.65 -8.02 8.46
CA LEU A 211 16.77 -6.56 8.40
C LEU A 211 17.04 -5.93 9.78
N SER A 212 17.21 -6.74 10.82
CA SER A 212 17.34 -6.32 12.22
C SER A 212 18.48 -5.30 12.42
N ASN A 213 19.61 -5.52 11.75
CA ASN A 213 20.81 -4.70 11.91
C ASN A 213 20.77 -3.35 11.17
N ASN A 214 19.98 -3.23 10.09
CA ASN A 214 20.10 -2.12 9.15
C ASN A 214 18.83 -1.26 9.03
N PHE A 215 17.64 -1.86 9.11
CA PHE A 215 16.40 -1.19 8.70
C PHE A 215 15.28 -1.27 9.74
N GLY A 216 15.52 -1.98 10.86
CA GLY A 216 14.57 -2.08 11.96
C GLY A 216 13.41 -3.03 11.66
N GLU A 217 12.21 -2.63 12.07
CA GLU A 217 11.00 -3.45 12.02
C GLU A 217 10.57 -3.78 10.59
N VAL A 218 10.22 -5.04 10.32
CA VAL A 218 9.48 -5.39 9.10
C VAL A 218 7.99 -5.18 9.36
N LYS A 219 7.44 -4.12 8.77
CA LYS A 219 6.03 -3.74 8.97
C LYS A 219 5.07 -4.53 8.09
N CYS A 220 5.46 -4.82 6.86
CA CYS A 220 4.58 -5.49 5.92
C CYS A 220 5.35 -6.36 4.91
N ILE A 221 4.66 -7.39 4.42
CA ILE A 221 5.16 -8.36 3.45
C ILE A 221 4.05 -8.72 2.48
N ALA A 222 4.41 -8.92 1.22
CA ALA A 222 3.53 -9.48 0.20
C ALA A 222 4.32 -10.43 -0.71
N VAL A 223 3.65 -11.49 -1.16
CA VAL A 223 4.21 -12.46 -2.10
C VAL A 223 3.52 -12.28 -3.44
N ASN A 224 4.30 -12.27 -4.52
CA ASN A 224 3.75 -12.08 -5.85
C ASN A 224 2.87 -13.29 -6.24
N PRO A 225 1.61 -13.07 -6.66
CA PRO A 225 0.64 -14.16 -6.85
C PRO A 225 0.93 -15.06 -8.06
N THR A 226 1.67 -14.56 -9.06
CA THR A 226 2.04 -15.32 -10.27
C THR A 226 3.48 -15.82 -10.23
N LYS A 227 4.35 -15.13 -9.49
CA LYS A 227 5.78 -15.44 -9.34
C LYS A 227 6.14 -15.52 -7.85
N PRO A 228 5.77 -16.58 -7.12
CA PRO A 228 5.87 -16.63 -5.65
C PRO A 228 7.30 -16.64 -5.11
N TYR A 229 8.30 -16.65 -5.99
CA TYR A 229 9.68 -16.41 -5.62
C TYR A 229 10.02 -14.92 -5.44
N TYR A 230 9.18 -14.00 -5.92
CA TYR A 230 9.29 -12.57 -5.63
C TYR A 230 8.50 -12.21 -4.37
N ILE A 231 9.21 -11.62 -3.40
CA ILE A 231 8.66 -11.19 -2.12
C ILE A 231 8.97 -9.70 -1.95
N ALA A 232 7.93 -8.90 -1.74
CA ALA A 232 8.05 -7.48 -1.43
C ALA A 232 7.96 -7.26 0.08
N VAL A 233 8.87 -6.45 0.64
CA VAL A 233 9.01 -6.21 2.07
C VAL A 233 9.14 -4.72 2.34
N GLY A 234 8.34 -4.22 3.28
CA GLY A 234 8.41 -2.85 3.81
C GLY A 234 8.96 -2.83 5.24
N ALA A 235 9.89 -1.91 5.51
CA ALA A 235 10.54 -1.76 6.82
C ALA A 235 10.29 -0.37 7.43
N ASN A 236 11.07 0.06 8.44
CA ASN A 236 10.99 1.40 9.06
C ASN A 236 11.48 2.56 8.18
N ASP A 237 11.46 2.41 6.85
CA ASP A 237 11.84 3.44 5.90
C ASP A 237 10.89 3.50 4.71
N CYS A 238 11.12 4.48 3.83
CA CYS A 238 10.27 4.70 2.66
C CYS A 238 10.54 3.74 1.49
N TYR A 239 11.41 2.74 1.71
CA TYR A 239 11.89 1.84 0.69
C TYR A 239 11.18 0.50 0.76
N ILE A 240 10.65 0.07 -0.37
CA ILE A 240 10.07 -1.24 -0.55
C ILE A 240 11.11 -2.11 -1.25
N ARG A 241 11.45 -3.22 -0.61
CA ARG A 241 12.51 -4.13 -1.05
C ARG A 241 11.88 -5.32 -1.73
N MET A 242 12.27 -5.57 -2.97
CA MET A 242 11.90 -6.78 -3.70
C MET A 242 13.03 -7.79 -3.63
N TYR A 243 12.72 -8.98 -3.15
CA TYR A 243 13.65 -10.10 -3.05
C TYR A 243 13.26 -11.21 -4.01
N ASP A 244 14.24 -11.87 -4.61
CA ASP A 244 14.05 -13.17 -5.24
C ASP A 244 14.52 -14.26 -4.27
N ARG A 245 13.57 -14.99 -3.67
CA ARG A 245 13.88 -16.01 -2.64
C ARG A 245 14.77 -17.14 -3.14
N ARG A 246 14.90 -17.34 -4.46
CA ARG A 246 15.79 -18.36 -5.06
C ARG A 246 17.27 -17.92 -5.00
N MET A 247 17.51 -16.62 -4.86
CA MET A 247 18.83 -16.04 -4.70
C MET A 247 19.25 -15.92 -3.23
N LEU A 248 18.29 -16.08 -2.31
CA LEU A 248 18.53 -16.01 -0.87
C LEU A 248 19.04 -17.35 -0.35
N LYS A 249 20.04 -17.28 0.53
CA LYS A 249 20.44 -18.42 1.37
C LYS A 249 19.70 -18.26 2.70
N THR A 250 18.95 -19.27 3.11
CA THR A 250 18.32 -19.28 4.43
C THR A 250 19.39 -19.31 5.51
N CYS A 251 19.35 -18.37 6.44
CA CYS A 251 20.28 -18.27 7.55
C CYS A 251 19.62 -18.79 8.83
N THR A 252 20.46 -19.37 9.69
CA THR A 252 20.10 -19.85 11.02
C THR A 252 20.07 -18.67 11.99
N LEU A 253 19.05 -18.58 12.86
CA LEU A 253 18.86 -17.48 13.82
C LEU A 253 20.13 -17.35 14.71
N GLY A 254 20.79 -16.18 14.70
CA GLY A 254 22.02 -15.92 15.46
C GLY A 254 23.36 -16.07 14.70
N GLN A 255 23.37 -16.54 13.45
CA GLN A 255 24.58 -16.54 12.60
C GLN A 255 24.85 -15.18 11.92
N THR A 256 23.97 -14.20 12.05
CA THR A 256 24.10 -12.88 11.42
C THR A 256 25.12 -11.94 12.11
N ASN A 257 25.84 -12.44 13.12
CA ASN A 257 26.85 -11.71 13.89
C ASN A 257 28.28 -11.73 13.29
N GLN A 258 28.49 -12.11 12.02
CA GLN A 258 29.81 -11.97 11.37
C GLN A 258 30.02 -10.64 10.61
N MET A 259 29.18 -9.63 10.87
CA MET A 259 29.55 -8.22 10.66
C MET A 259 29.58 -7.50 12.03
N GLY A 260 30.38 -8.03 12.95
CA GLY A 260 30.79 -7.30 14.14
C GLY A 260 31.82 -6.22 13.78
N ASP A 261 31.71 -5.06 14.42
CA ASP A 261 32.69 -3.95 14.45
C ASP A 261 32.93 -3.14 13.17
N LEU A 262 31.87 -2.76 12.46
CA LEU A 262 31.93 -1.53 11.66
C LEU A 262 31.31 -0.37 12.46
N HIS A 263 32.10 0.68 12.65
CA HIS A 263 31.67 1.93 13.25
C HIS A 263 30.29 2.35 12.72
N LYS A 264 29.44 2.96 13.57
CA LYS A 264 28.12 3.48 13.19
C LYS A 264 28.11 4.33 11.90
N SER A 265 29.26 4.82 11.42
CA SER A 265 29.43 5.60 10.18
C SER A 265 29.66 4.76 8.91
N GLU A 266 29.77 3.44 8.96
CA GLU A 266 30.03 2.57 7.78
C GLU A 266 28.95 1.48 7.60
N ARG A 267 27.68 1.79 7.89
CA ARG A 267 26.59 0.86 7.59
C ARG A 267 26.38 0.79 6.07
N PRO A 268 26.29 -0.41 5.45
CA PRO A 268 25.99 -0.48 4.04
C PRO A 268 24.60 0.11 3.81
N PRO A 269 24.43 1.09 2.90
CA PRO A 269 23.13 1.67 2.62
C PRO A 269 22.17 0.59 2.11
N ILE A 270 22.64 -0.24 1.20
CA ILE A 270 21.83 -1.16 0.40
C ILE A 270 21.93 -2.56 0.99
N ASP A 271 20.79 -3.24 1.12
CA ASP A 271 20.77 -4.68 1.38
C ASP A 271 21.28 -5.40 0.13
N PRO A 272 22.42 -6.08 0.18
CA PRO A 272 23.01 -6.74 -0.99
C PRO A 272 22.12 -7.86 -1.55
N ASN A 273 21.17 -8.36 -0.77
CA ASN A 273 20.25 -9.42 -1.19
C ASN A 273 18.99 -8.88 -1.87
N CYS A 274 18.75 -7.56 -1.81
CA CYS A 274 17.61 -6.92 -2.45
C CYS A 274 17.85 -6.85 -3.97
N VAL A 275 16.89 -7.34 -4.75
CA VAL A 275 16.96 -7.33 -6.22
C VAL A 275 16.59 -5.96 -6.76
N GLN A 276 15.60 -5.30 -6.15
CA GLN A 276 15.09 -4.02 -6.63
C GLN A 276 14.44 -3.22 -5.50
N TYR A 277 14.75 -1.93 -5.45
CA TYR A 277 14.11 -0.97 -4.56
C TYR A 277 12.99 -0.22 -5.27
N TYR A 278 11.90 0.02 -4.55
CA TYR A 278 10.82 0.91 -4.96
C TYR A 278 10.66 1.96 -3.87
N ALA A 279 10.55 3.23 -4.24
CA ALA A 279 10.27 4.29 -3.28
C ALA A 279 9.69 5.48 -4.04
N PRO A 280 8.74 6.23 -3.44
CA PRO A 280 8.37 7.51 -4.02
C PRO A 280 9.59 8.42 -3.98
N GLY A 281 10.09 8.83 -5.14
CA GLY A 281 11.39 9.49 -5.27
C GLY A 281 11.51 10.79 -4.45
N HIS A 282 10.37 11.37 -4.10
CA HIS A 282 10.26 12.60 -3.31
C HIS A 282 10.31 12.39 -1.77
N LEU A 283 9.96 11.21 -1.26
CA LEU A 283 10.03 10.88 0.18
C LEU A 283 11.42 10.44 0.60
N ALA A 284 12.12 9.76 -0.30
CA ALA A 284 13.51 9.36 -0.09
C ALA A 284 14.39 10.55 0.32
N MET A 285 14.10 11.77 -0.17
CA MET A 285 14.82 13.01 0.15
C MET A 285 14.77 13.44 1.61
N GLU A 286 13.62 13.35 2.27
CA GLU A 286 13.42 13.89 3.62
C GLU A 286 13.93 12.97 4.73
N ASN A 287 13.92 11.66 4.50
CA ASN A 287 14.34 10.65 5.47
C ASN A 287 15.88 10.51 5.63
N ALA A 288 16.69 11.21 4.84
CA ALA A 288 18.15 11.09 4.84
C ALA A 288 18.87 11.54 6.12
N SER A 289 18.15 12.14 7.08
CA SER A 289 18.78 12.69 8.29
C SER A 289 18.16 12.21 9.61
N TYR A 290 16.95 11.64 9.60
CA TYR A 290 16.30 11.13 10.79
C TYR A 290 15.39 9.97 10.42
N THR A 291 15.46 8.88 11.18
CA THR A 291 14.51 7.75 11.16
C THR A 291 13.14 8.24 11.62
N ASN A 292 12.45 8.99 10.76
CA ASN A 292 11.07 9.36 11.00
C ASN A 292 10.21 8.11 10.78
N PHE A 293 9.90 7.42 11.88
CA PHE A 293 8.98 6.28 11.93
C PHE A 293 7.62 6.56 11.27
N LYS A 294 7.30 7.85 11.02
CA LYS A 294 6.11 8.35 10.35
C LYS A 294 6.06 7.92 8.88
N LEU A 295 7.18 7.86 8.15
CA LEU A 295 7.21 7.67 6.68
C LEU A 295 7.70 6.28 6.26
N ALA A 296 6.92 5.25 6.59
CA ALA A 296 7.24 3.85 6.32
C ALA A 296 6.08 3.13 5.61
N ALA A 297 6.38 2.11 4.80
CA ALA A 297 5.33 1.32 4.17
C ALA A 297 4.54 0.54 5.25
N THR A 298 3.26 0.85 5.44
CA THR A 298 2.37 0.16 6.38
C THR A 298 1.65 -1.02 5.73
N TYR A 299 1.53 -1.02 4.40
CA TYR A 299 0.87 -2.07 3.66
C TYR A 299 1.38 -2.20 2.24
N ILE A 300 1.51 -3.43 1.75
CA ILE A 300 1.92 -3.76 0.39
C ILE A 300 0.97 -4.83 -0.17
N SER A 301 0.56 -4.68 -1.43
CA SER A 301 -0.25 -5.66 -2.15
C SER A 301 0.14 -5.71 -3.62
N PHE A 302 0.13 -6.91 -4.21
CA PHE A 302 0.29 -7.08 -5.65
C PHE A 302 -1.07 -7.08 -6.34
N ASN A 303 -1.10 -6.62 -7.59
CA ASN A 303 -2.24 -6.90 -8.44
C ASN A 303 -2.33 -8.40 -8.76
N SER A 304 -3.47 -8.86 -9.27
CA SER A 304 -3.71 -10.27 -9.60
C SER A 304 -2.70 -10.84 -10.61
N ALA A 305 -2.17 -10.01 -11.51
CA ALA A 305 -1.15 -10.39 -12.49
C ALA A 305 0.27 -10.46 -11.90
N GLY A 306 0.53 -9.88 -10.73
CA GLY A 306 1.86 -9.70 -10.16
C GLY A 306 2.76 -8.74 -10.96
N SER A 307 2.17 -7.83 -11.73
CA SER A 307 2.89 -6.83 -12.54
C SER A 307 2.97 -5.46 -11.86
N GLU A 308 2.11 -5.19 -10.89
CA GLU A 308 2.02 -3.90 -10.21
C GLU A 308 2.04 -4.11 -8.71
N LEU A 309 2.61 -3.15 -8.00
CA LEU A 309 2.73 -3.12 -6.55
C LEU A 309 2.03 -1.89 -5.99
N LEU A 310 1.02 -2.10 -5.16
CA LEU A 310 0.32 -1.05 -4.44
C LEU A 310 0.89 -0.95 -3.02
N VAL A 311 1.25 0.27 -2.61
CA VAL A 311 1.89 0.52 -1.32
C VAL A 311 1.18 1.65 -0.60
N ASN A 312 0.75 1.40 0.64
CA ASN A 312 0.28 2.44 1.56
C ASN A 312 1.46 2.91 2.41
N MET A 313 1.78 4.20 2.33
CA MET A 313 2.83 4.82 3.13
C MET A 313 2.22 5.48 4.36
N GLY A 314 2.71 5.13 5.54
CA GLY A 314 2.42 5.85 6.77
C GLY A 314 2.80 7.32 6.65
N GLY A 315 2.00 8.18 7.26
CA GLY A 315 2.12 9.64 7.21
C GLY A 315 1.91 10.25 5.82
N GLU A 316 1.62 9.43 4.82
CA GLU A 316 1.68 9.79 3.40
C GLU A 316 0.59 9.09 2.58
N GLN A 317 0.70 9.22 1.27
CA GLN A 317 -0.32 8.76 0.32
C GLN A 317 -0.12 7.29 -0.09
N ILE A 318 -1.06 6.76 -0.88
CA ILE A 318 -0.94 5.43 -1.49
C ILE A 318 -0.30 5.57 -2.87
N TYR A 319 0.62 4.67 -3.21
CA TYR A 319 1.39 4.69 -4.44
C TYR A 319 1.26 3.36 -5.19
N LEU A 320 1.19 3.43 -6.52
CA LEU A 320 1.22 2.28 -7.42
C LEU A 320 2.54 2.28 -8.19
N PHE A 321 3.25 1.16 -8.17
CA PHE A 321 4.49 0.95 -8.90
C PHE A 321 4.30 -0.13 -9.97
N ASP A 322 4.87 0.07 -11.16
CA ASP A 322 4.96 -0.97 -12.20
C ASP A 322 6.27 -1.76 -12.03
N ILE A 323 6.15 -3.08 -11.90
CA ILE A 323 7.26 -4.02 -11.71
C ILE A 323 7.90 -4.39 -13.05
N ASN A 324 7.13 -4.43 -14.14
CA ASN A 324 7.60 -4.93 -15.44
C ASN A 324 8.04 -3.79 -16.38
N ASN A 325 7.35 -2.65 -16.39
CA ASN A 325 7.76 -1.44 -17.13
C ASN A 325 8.33 -0.41 -16.17
N SER A 326 9.50 -0.72 -15.63
CA SER A 326 10.16 0.15 -14.69
C SER A 326 10.75 1.36 -15.41
N ARG A 327 10.20 2.56 -15.16
CA ARG A 327 10.91 3.81 -15.42
C ARG A 327 12.04 3.92 -14.39
N GLN A 328 13.30 4.00 -14.84
CA GLN A 328 14.36 4.46 -13.95
C GLN A 328 14.11 5.93 -13.62
N ILE A 329 14.46 6.36 -12.41
CA ILE A 329 14.33 7.76 -11.96
C ILE A 329 15.02 8.75 -12.93
N ASN A 330 15.87 8.29 -13.84
CA ASN A 330 16.67 9.08 -14.79
C ASN A 330 15.96 9.59 -16.05
N GLU A 331 14.70 9.22 -16.33
CA GLU A 331 13.98 9.71 -17.52
C GLU A 331 12.70 10.49 -17.17
N LEU A 332 12.75 11.81 -17.36
CA LEU A 332 11.57 12.67 -17.31
C LEU A 332 10.76 12.52 -18.61
N GLN A 333 9.72 11.68 -18.61
CA GLN A 333 8.66 11.82 -19.62
C GLN A 333 7.68 12.91 -19.16
N VAL A 334 7.89 14.12 -19.67
CA VAL A 334 6.88 15.19 -19.65
C VAL A 334 5.64 14.64 -20.38
N PRO A 335 4.44 14.60 -19.77
CA PRO A 335 3.22 14.33 -20.51
C PRO A 335 3.16 15.30 -21.69
N GLN A 336 3.14 14.79 -22.92
CA GLN A 336 2.97 15.64 -24.10
C GLN A 336 1.70 16.47 -23.90
N LEU A 337 1.83 17.79 -24.02
CA LEU A 337 0.72 18.75 -23.99
C LEU A 337 -0.39 18.29 -24.96
N SER A 338 -1.37 17.56 -24.45
CA SER A 338 -2.68 17.51 -25.09
C SER A 338 -3.52 18.58 -24.40
N MET A 339 -3.67 19.72 -25.07
CA MET A 339 -4.60 20.80 -24.71
C MET A 339 -6.06 20.34 -24.87
N GLY A 340 -6.42 19.22 -24.24
CA GLY A 340 -7.78 18.73 -24.15
C GLY A 340 -8.36 19.13 -22.81
N ARG A 341 -9.18 20.18 -22.80
CA ARG A 341 -9.99 20.59 -21.64
C ARG A 341 -10.87 19.42 -21.17
N ARG A 342 -10.43 18.66 -20.17
CA ARG A 342 -11.33 17.88 -19.30
C ARG A 342 -11.02 18.24 -17.87
N LYS A 343 -12.00 18.88 -17.21
CA LYS A 343 -11.94 19.26 -15.80
C LYS A 343 -11.90 17.99 -14.95
N VAL A 344 -10.74 17.64 -14.44
CA VAL A 344 -10.60 16.68 -13.33
C VAL A 344 -10.98 17.43 -12.04
N PRO A 345 -11.69 16.83 -11.07
CA PRO A 345 -11.87 17.43 -9.76
C PRO A 345 -10.51 17.49 -9.06
N ILE A 346 -10.02 18.68 -8.76
CA ILE A 346 -8.67 18.85 -8.20
C ILE A 346 -8.80 19.09 -6.70
N TYR A 347 -8.31 18.14 -5.91
CA TYR A 347 -8.28 18.26 -4.46
C TYR A 347 -7.04 19.04 -4.04
N LYS A 348 -7.23 20.03 -3.17
CA LYS A 348 -6.21 20.98 -2.72
C LYS A 348 -5.17 20.22 -1.89
N CYS A 349 -3.93 20.16 -2.37
CA CYS A 349 -2.82 19.56 -1.63
C CYS A 349 -2.12 20.65 -0.81
N CYS A 350 -2.25 20.60 0.52
CA CYS A 350 -1.49 21.46 1.44
C CYS A 350 -0.09 20.92 1.73
N CYS A 351 0.24 19.71 1.25
CA CYS A 351 1.57 19.15 1.32
C CYS A 351 2.43 19.77 0.20
N HIS A 352 3.64 20.19 0.53
CA HIS A 352 4.64 20.75 -0.40
C HIS A 352 4.59 19.95 -1.73
N PRO A 353 4.16 20.52 -2.87
CA PRO A 353 4.04 19.73 -4.11
C PRO A 353 5.43 19.22 -4.51
N ARG A 354 5.63 18.12 -5.25
CA ARG A 354 6.97 17.60 -5.65
C ARG A 354 7.01 17.01 -7.05
N ARG A 355 8.20 16.93 -7.67
CA ARG A 355 8.52 16.64 -9.10
C ARG A 355 7.36 16.36 -10.08
N GLN A 356 6.60 15.27 -9.93
CA GLN A 356 5.42 14.97 -10.76
C GLN A 356 4.21 15.85 -10.42
N ASP A 357 3.91 16.06 -9.15
CA ASP A 357 2.94 17.05 -8.68
C ASP A 357 3.36 18.46 -9.07
N TYR A 358 4.64 18.78 -9.25
CA TYR A 358 5.00 20.08 -9.83
C TYR A 358 4.66 20.16 -11.30
N LEU A 359 4.90 19.14 -12.13
CA LEU A 359 4.38 19.14 -13.49
C LEU A 359 2.83 19.21 -13.52
N TYR A 360 2.16 18.54 -12.60
CA TYR A 360 0.70 18.51 -12.52
C TYR A 360 0.10 19.82 -11.96
N VAL A 361 0.65 20.35 -10.86
CA VAL A 361 0.30 21.65 -10.25
C VAL A 361 0.56 22.78 -11.22
N THR A 362 1.61 22.71 -12.04
CA THR A 362 1.89 23.75 -13.05
C THR A 362 0.98 23.69 -14.26
N GLN A 363 0.42 22.51 -14.58
CA GLN A 363 -0.61 22.34 -15.61
C GLN A 363 -2.00 22.77 -15.15
N VAL A 364 -2.29 22.65 -13.85
CA VAL A 364 -3.62 22.85 -13.26
C VAL A 364 -3.75 24.21 -12.56
N TRP A 365 -2.67 24.72 -11.95
CA TRP A 365 -2.60 25.96 -11.17
C TRP A 365 -1.30 26.74 -11.47
N PRO A 366 -1.29 27.52 -12.57
CA PRO A 366 -0.10 28.27 -13.02
C PRO A 366 0.48 29.21 -11.95
N ASP A 367 -0.33 29.70 -11.00
CA ASP A 367 0.03 30.81 -10.09
C ASP A 367 0.73 30.38 -8.77
N GLN A 368 1.01 29.08 -8.56
CA GLN A 368 1.58 28.58 -7.30
C GLN A 368 3.12 28.74 -7.24
N LYS A 369 3.59 29.95 -6.91
CA LYS A 369 5.02 30.33 -6.89
C LYS A 369 5.91 29.44 -6.01
N GLN A 370 5.45 29.05 -4.83
CA GLN A 370 6.22 28.18 -3.91
C GLN A 370 6.41 26.77 -4.46
N ALA A 371 5.51 26.35 -5.35
CA ALA A 371 5.60 25.06 -5.97
C ALA A 371 6.79 25.00 -6.95
N TYR A 372 6.85 25.93 -7.90
CA TYR A 372 8.00 26.03 -8.81
C TYR A 372 9.35 26.11 -8.09
N ILE A 373 9.42 26.86 -6.98
CA ILE A 373 10.65 27.00 -6.20
C ILE A 373 11.07 25.67 -5.58
N GLY A 374 10.14 24.93 -4.98
CA GLY A 374 10.46 23.61 -4.45
C GLY A 374 10.80 22.60 -5.55
N LEU A 375 10.25 22.74 -6.77
CA LEU A 375 10.63 21.89 -7.91
C LEU A 375 12.11 22.05 -8.23
N VAL A 376 12.52 23.31 -8.41
CA VAL A 376 13.90 23.64 -8.75
C VAL A 376 14.84 23.22 -7.62
N LYS A 377 14.46 23.41 -6.34
CA LYS A 377 15.24 22.88 -5.20
C LYS A 377 15.46 21.38 -5.29
N SER A 378 14.40 20.61 -5.53
CA SER A 378 14.49 19.15 -5.66
C SER A 378 15.35 18.74 -6.86
N LEU A 379 15.24 19.43 -8.00
CA LEU A 379 16.07 19.15 -9.18
C LEU A 379 17.56 19.41 -8.90
N ILE A 380 17.90 20.51 -8.22
CA ILE A 380 19.28 20.84 -7.81
C ILE A 380 19.83 19.81 -6.83
N ALA A 381 19.07 19.45 -5.79
CA ALA A 381 19.48 18.46 -4.80
C ALA A 381 19.73 17.07 -5.42
N LEU A 382 19.05 16.76 -6.53
CA LEU A 382 19.24 15.53 -7.30
C LEU A 382 20.32 15.63 -8.38
N LYS A 383 21.07 16.75 -8.41
CA LYS A 383 22.15 17.04 -9.37
C LYS A 383 21.70 17.13 -10.85
N TRP A 384 20.43 17.45 -11.10
CA TRP A 384 19.88 17.58 -12.46
C TRP A 384 19.91 19.03 -12.94
N ALA A 385 21.10 19.47 -13.32
CA ALA A 385 21.37 20.88 -13.60
C ALA A 385 20.62 21.42 -14.84
N GLU A 386 20.45 20.60 -15.88
CA GLU A 386 19.79 21.05 -17.11
C GLU A 386 18.29 21.24 -16.92
N GLU A 387 17.62 20.29 -16.27
CA GLU A 387 16.19 20.33 -15.96
C GLU A 387 15.88 21.44 -14.96
N ALA A 388 16.71 21.57 -13.92
CA ALA A 388 16.57 22.66 -12.95
C ALA A 388 16.63 24.03 -13.63
N GLN A 389 17.55 24.21 -14.58
CA GLN A 389 17.68 25.45 -15.35
C GLN A 389 16.42 25.71 -16.18
N LYS A 390 15.95 24.71 -16.95
CA LYS A 390 14.75 24.85 -17.80
C LYS A 390 13.52 25.30 -17.00
N TRP A 391 13.30 24.70 -15.82
CA TRP A 391 12.17 25.06 -14.95
C TRP A 391 12.34 26.41 -14.26
N LEU A 392 13.56 26.76 -13.86
CA LEU A 392 13.86 28.07 -13.28
C LEU A 392 13.65 29.20 -14.30
N ASP A 393 14.06 28.99 -15.56
CA ASP A 393 13.87 29.94 -16.66
C ASP A 393 12.38 30.08 -17.01
N TYR A 394 11.65 28.97 -17.10
CA TYR A 394 10.20 28.97 -17.29
C TYR A 394 9.49 29.74 -16.16
N PHE A 395 9.87 29.50 -14.90
CA PHE A 395 9.28 30.20 -13.76
C PHE A 395 9.54 31.70 -13.81
N CYS A 396 10.78 32.11 -14.12
CA CYS A 396 11.14 33.52 -14.24
C CYS A 396 10.41 34.22 -15.40
N ALA A 397 10.15 33.49 -16.49
CA ALA A 397 9.39 34.01 -17.64
C ALA A 397 7.90 34.15 -17.35
N THR A 398 7.32 33.26 -16.54
CA THR A 398 5.89 33.26 -16.19
C THR A 398 5.55 34.16 -14.99
N HIS A 399 6.49 34.35 -14.06
CA HIS A 399 6.31 35.12 -12.82
C HIS A 399 7.39 36.20 -12.69
N THR A 400 7.38 37.17 -13.60
CA THR A 400 8.41 38.22 -13.69
C THR A 400 8.50 39.08 -12.42
N ASP A 401 7.39 39.24 -11.71
CA ASP A 401 7.30 39.94 -10.42
C ASP A 401 8.07 39.22 -9.30
N TYR A 402 8.16 37.89 -9.37
CA TYR A 402 8.82 37.05 -8.37
C TYR A 402 10.23 36.60 -8.76
N ALA A 403 10.61 36.76 -10.03
CA ALA A 403 11.92 36.40 -10.58
C ALA A 403 13.10 37.10 -9.88
N ILE A 404 12.86 38.25 -9.25
CA ILE A 404 13.87 39.07 -8.55
C ILE A 404 13.98 38.68 -7.05
N SER A 405 13.13 37.77 -6.57
CA SER A 405 13.11 37.36 -5.16
C SER A 405 14.44 36.75 -4.70
N SER A 406 14.72 36.90 -3.39
CA SER A 406 15.91 36.31 -2.75
C SER A 406 15.96 34.79 -2.90
N GLN A 407 14.80 34.12 -2.91
CA GLN A 407 14.69 32.68 -3.10
C GLN A 407 15.17 32.25 -4.50
N VAL A 408 14.74 32.94 -5.56
CA VAL A 408 15.14 32.65 -6.95
C VAL A 408 16.63 32.90 -7.17
N ARG A 409 17.20 33.96 -6.57
CA ARG A 409 18.65 34.21 -6.61
C ARG A 409 19.44 33.07 -5.98
N CYS A 410 19.04 32.62 -4.78
CA CYS A 410 19.69 31.50 -4.09
C CYS A 410 19.64 30.19 -4.89
N LEU A 411 18.53 29.94 -5.62
CA LEU A 411 18.43 28.79 -6.53
C LEU A 411 19.39 28.90 -7.71
N ARG A 412 19.53 30.10 -8.29
CA ARG A 412 20.48 30.34 -9.39
C ARG A 412 21.92 30.10 -8.93
N ASP A 413 22.30 30.62 -7.76
CA ASP A 413 23.62 30.42 -7.18
C ASP A 413 23.91 28.94 -6.90
N SER A 414 22.94 28.22 -6.33
CA SER A 414 23.05 26.77 -6.05
C SER A 414 23.19 25.95 -7.34
N LEU A 415 22.49 26.35 -8.40
CA LEU A 415 22.52 25.71 -9.70
C LEU A 415 23.83 25.97 -10.45
N GLU A 416 24.38 27.17 -10.35
CA GLU A 416 25.72 27.51 -10.88
C GLU A 416 26.81 26.71 -10.17
N GLY A 417 26.75 26.61 -8.84
CA GLY A 417 27.65 25.76 -8.05
C GLY A 417 27.59 24.28 -8.47
N LEU A 418 26.38 23.78 -8.72
CA LEU A 418 26.17 22.41 -9.23
C LEU A 418 26.78 22.22 -10.63
N LYS A 419 26.57 23.16 -11.56
CA LYS A 419 27.15 23.12 -12.92
C LYS A 419 28.67 23.19 -12.92
N ALA A 420 29.26 23.95 -12.00
CA ALA A 420 30.70 24.05 -11.82
C ALA A 420 31.34 22.77 -11.25
N SER A 421 30.54 21.86 -10.68
CA SER A 421 31.01 20.67 -9.97
C SER A 421 31.12 19.37 -10.80
N SER A 422 30.99 19.42 -12.13
CA SER A 422 31.24 18.27 -13.03
C SER A 422 32.52 18.43 -13.87
N PRO A 423 33.19 17.32 -14.23
CA PRO A 423 34.45 16.89 -13.65
C PRO A 423 35.67 17.68 -14.18
N SER A 424 36.19 18.60 -13.37
CA SER A 424 37.56 19.09 -13.54
C SER A 424 38.22 19.30 -12.19
N LYS A 425 39.17 18.40 -11.89
CA LYS A 425 40.21 18.44 -10.84
C LYS A 425 39.96 19.39 -9.67
N VAL A 426 39.51 18.82 -8.56
CA VAL A 426 39.49 19.49 -7.24
C VAL A 426 40.92 19.92 -6.91
N LYS A 427 41.15 21.23 -6.78
CA LYS A 427 42.24 21.78 -5.97
C LYS A 427 41.67 22.11 -4.60
N GLU A 428 42.14 21.39 -3.59
CA GLU A 428 41.97 21.76 -2.19
C GLU A 428 42.69 23.09 -1.96
N ASN A 429 41.93 24.12 -1.59
CA ASN A 429 42.27 25.15 -0.61
C ASN A 429 41.31 26.33 -0.78
N ASP A 430 40.20 26.34 -0.03
CA ASP A 430 39.80 27.56 0.65
C ASP A 430 38.91 27.25 1.86
N ASN A 431 39.34 27.68 3.03
CA ASN A 431 38.65 27.56 4.31
C ASN A 431 37.61 28.68 4.46
N THR A 432 36.63 28.71 3.55
CA THR A 432 35.43 29.51 3.72
C THR A 432 34.22 28.59 3.58
N GLU A 433 33.63 28.19 4.71
CA GLU A 433 32.37 27.46 4.72
C GLU A 433 31.33 28.26 3.91
N PRO A 434 30.85 27.74 2.76
CA PRO A 434 29.75 28.38 2.06
C PRO A 434 28.53 28.27 2.96
N LYS A 435 27.71 29.32 3.00
CA LYS A 435 26.41 29.33 3.69
C LYS A 435 25.44 28.37 2.98
N GLU A 436 25.68 27.06 3.02
CA GLU A 436 24.81 25.97 2.54
C GLU A 436 23.59 25.77 3.45
N ARG A 437 22.94 26.85 3.90
CA ARG A 437 21.80 26.76 4.84
C ARG A 437 20.53 26.17 4.21
N PHE A 438 20.50 25.90 2.90
CA PHE A 438 19.27 25.59 2.17
C PHE A 438 19.19 24.19 1.55
N ILE A 439 20.29 23.42 1.48
CA ILE A 439 20.29 22.08 0.87
C ILE A 439 20.99 21.12 1.84
N LYS A 440 20.23 20.22 2.47
CA LYS A 440 20.84 19.13 3.27
C LYS A 440 21.65 18.25 2.32
N LYS A 441 22.95 18.09 2.62
CA LYS A 441 23.83 17.17 1.90
C LYS A 441 23.35 15.74 2.16
N VAL A 442 22.89 15.06 1.12
CA VAL A 442 22.48 13.65 1.17
C VAL A 442 23.76 12.81 1.15
N GLU A 443 23.86 11.80 2.01
CA GLU A 443 24.98 10.86 1.99
C GLU A 443 25.07 10.14 0.63
N ASP A 444 26.27 9.95 0.10
CA ASP A 444 26.49 9.36 -1.24
C ASP A 444 25.85 7.95 -1.36
N ALA A 445 25.86 7.24 -0.25
CA ALA A 445 25.25 5.94 -0.02
C ALA A 445 23.71 5.94 -0.22
N GLU A 446 23.04 6.93 0.36
CA GLU A 446 21.60 7.17 0.19
C GLU A 446 21.28 7.72 -1.21
N GLN A 447 22.16 8.55 -1.78
CA GLN A 447 22.03 9.02 -3.15
C GLN A 447 22.07 7.86 -4.16
N LYS A 448 22.95 6.87 -3.96
CA LYS A 448 23.02 5.68 -4.81
C LYS A 448 21.72 4.87 -4.79
N LYS A 449 21.15 4.58 -3.61
CA LYS A 449 19.85 3.89 -3.50
C LYS A 449 18.78 4.56 -4.34
N ARG A 450 18.73 5.89 -4.29
CA ARG A 450 17.71 6.65 -5.00
C ARG A 450 17.86 6.50 -6.51
N LEU A 451 19.09 6.57 -7.02
CA LEU A 451 19.35 6.38 -8.45
C LEU A 451 18.98 4.96 -8.92
N GLU A 452 19.07 3.97 -8.03
CA GLU A 452 18.74 2.56 -8.31
C GLU A 452 17.26 2.21 -8.05
N SER A 453 16.53 3.05 -7.31
CA SER A 453 15.11 2.83 -6.99
C SER A 453 14.17 3.14 -8.16
N ILE A 454 13.05 2.41 -8.22
CA ILE A 454 11.95 2.65 -9.16
C ILE A 454 10.94 3.59 -8.51
N ASP A 455 10.55 4.63 -9.26
CA ASP A 455 9.53 5.59 -8.82
C ASP A 455 8.11 5.08 -9.14
N TYR A 456 7.12 5.69 -8.50
CA TYR A 456 5.72 5.31 -8.69
C TYR A 456 5.16 5.76 -10.05
N GLU A 457 4.13 5.07 -10.51
CA GLU A 457 3.34 5.41 -11.69
C GLU A 457 2.15 6.30 -11.32
N VAL A 458 1.42 5.94 -10.26
CA VAL A 458 0.20 6.64 -9.82
C VAL A 458 0.23 6.90 -8.31
N ARG A 459 -0.27 8.07 -7.90
CA ARG A 459 -0.46 8.47 -6.50
C ARG A 459 -1.97 8.67 -6.24
N PHE A 460 -2.47 8.12 -5.14
CA PHE A 460 -3.86 8.26 -4.72
C PHE A 460 -3.95 9.17 -3.50
N LEU A 461 -4.65 10.30 -3.65
CA LEU A 461 -4.79 11.32 -2.62
C LEU A 461 -6.13 11.18 -1.89
N GLY A 462 -6.11 11.38 -0.57
CA GLY A 462 -7.32 11.67 0.19
C GLY A 462 -7.47 10.95 1.52
N HIS A 463 -6.91 9.74 1.66
CA HIS A 463 -6.96 9.02 2.93
C HIS A 463 -5.96 9.61 3.94
N CYS A 464 -6.08 9.20 5.19
CA CYS A 464 -5.15 9.55 6.27
C CYS A 464 -4.64 8.28 6.95
N ASN A 465 -3.35 8.23 7.21
CA ASN A 465 -2.66 7.11 7.85
C ASN A 465 -1.55 7.64 8.78
N THR A 466 -1.93 8.23 9.90
CA THR A 466 -1.02 8.88 10.85
C THR A 466 -1.05 8.25 12.24
N THR A 467 -2.13 7.55 12.58
CA THR A 467 -2.41 7.09 13.93
C THR A 467 -2.06 5.62 14.13
N THR A 468 -2.34 4.77 13.15
CA THR A 468 -2.05 3.34 13.21
C THR A 468 -0.92 2.95 12.26
N ASP A 469 -0.22 1.86 12.57
CA ASP A 469 0.84 1.29 11.73
C ASP A 469 0.31 0.25 10.72
N ILE A 470 -1.02 0.09 10.65
CA ILE A 470 -1.73 -0.85 9.77
C ILE A 470 -2.82 -0.09 9.02
N LYS A 471 -2.70 -0.07 7.68
CA LYS A 471 -3.71 0.53 6.82
C LYS A 471 -3.78 -0.17 5.48
N GLU A 472 -4.73 -1.10 5.36
CA GLU A 472 -4.85 -1.90 4.15
C GLU A 472 -5.28 -1.04 2.95
N ALA A 473 -4.64 -1.30 1.81
CA ALA A 473 -5.01 -0.75 0.51
C ALA A 473 -4.96 -1.90 -0.49
N ASN A 474 -6.06 -2.15 -1.21
CA ASN A 474 -6.20 -3.29 -2.09
C ASN A 474 -6.76 -2.90 -3.45
N PHE A 475 -6.43 -3.71 -4.46
CA PHE A 475 -7.05 -3.65 -5.78
C PHE A 475 -8.49 -4.12 -5.70
N LEU A 476 -9.39 -3.39 -6.34
CA LEU A 476 -10.82 -3.68 -6.42
C LEU A 476 -11.24 -3.84 -7.88
N GLY A 477 -11.96 -4.91 -8.16
CA GLY A 477 -12.33 -5.32 -9.51
C GLY A 477 -11.32 -6.26 -10.16
N GLU A 478 -11.75 -6.90 -11.25
CA GLU A 478 -11.04 -8.01 -11.91
C GLU A 478 -9.60 -7.66 -12.33
N ASP A 479 -9.42 -6.54 -13.02
CA ASP A 479 -8.11 -6.01 -13.44
C ASP A 479 -7.55 -4.98 -12.43
N GLY A 480 -8.14 -4.91 -11.23
CA GLY A 480 -7.87 -3.86 -10.27
C GLY A 480 -8.20 -2.47 -10.82
N ASN A 481 -9.32 -2.32 -11.55
CA ASN A 481 -9.71 -1.02 -12.14
C ASN A 481 -9.92 0.08 -11.10
N TYR A 482 -10.15 -0.32 -9.84
CA TYR A 482 -10.31 0.56 -8.71
C TYR A 482 -9.30 0.21 -7.62
N ILE A 483 -8.98 1.18 -6.79
CA ILE A 483 -8.22 0.99 -5.55
C ILE A 483 -9.15 1.32 -4.38
N CYS A 484 -9.13 0.52 -3.31
CA CYS A 484 -9.86 0.82 -2.08
C CYS A 484 -8.92 0.82 -0.87
N ALA A 485 -9.10 1.78 0.03
CA ALA A 485 -8.30 1.88 1.25
C ALA A 485 -9.12 2.46 2.42
N GLY A 486 -8.74 2.08 3.65
CA GLY A 486 -9.26 2.70 4.87
C GLY A 486 -8.52 3.99 5.23
N SER A 487 -9.12 4.79 6.12
CA SER A 487 -8.59 6.05 6.64
C SER A 487 -8.77 6.14 8.14
N ASP A 488 -7.93 6.93 8.80
CA ASP A 488 -8.00 7.25 10.23
C ASP A 488 -9.23 8.08 10.66
N GLU A 489 -10.09 8.48 9.73
CA GLU A 489 -11.36 9.17 9.98
C GLU A 489 -12.56 8.24 9.93
N GLY A 490 -12.31 6.93 9.88
CA GLY A 490 -13.37 5.94 9.76
C GLY A 490 -13.95 5.91 8.34
N ILE A 491 -13.25 6.47 7.35
CA ILE A 491 -13.74 6.56 5.96
C ILE A 491 -13.01 5.54 5.08
N ILE A 492 -13.79 4.88 4.23
CA ILE A 492 -13.32 4.07 3.11
C ILE A 492 -13.27 4.95 1.88
N PHE A 493 -12.12 5.02 1.23
CA PHE A 493 -11.95 5.70 -0.05
C PHE A 493 -11.84 4.69 -1.18
N ILE A 494 -12.49 4.99 -2.31
CA ILE A 494 -12.38 4.22 -3.53
C ILE A 494 -12.00 5.15 -4.68
N TRP A 495 -10.88 4.85 -5.35
CA TRP A 495 -10.37 5.60 -6.50
C TRP A 495 -10.50 4.80 -7.78
N GLU A 496 -10.66 5.49 -8.91
CA GLU A 496 -10.40 4.92 -10.24
C GLU A 496 -8.88 4.86 -10.43
N ARG A 497 -8.36 3.69 -10.81
CA ARG A 497 -6.92 3.40 -10.76
C ARG A 497 -6.09 4.25 -11.72
N LYS A 498 -6.59 4.57 -12.91
CA LYS A 498 -5.80 5.19 -14.00
C LYS A 498 -5.72 6.71 -13.89
N GLN A 499 -6.78 7.33 -13.37
CA GLN A 499 -6.95 8.78 -13.25
C GLN A 499 -6.74 9.26 -11.81
N SER A 500 -6.57 8.33 -10.86
CA SER A 500 -6.49 8.59 -9.42
C SER A 500 -7.62 9.45 -8.84
N SER A 501 -8.75 9.51 -9.53
CA SER A 501 -9.93 10.26 -9.10
C SER A 501 -10.73 9.46 -8.07
N ILE A 502 -11.17 10.11 -7.00
CA ILE A 502 -12.07 9.51 -6.02
C ILE A 502 -13.43 9.26 -6.68
N VAL A 503 -13.87 8.01 -6.67
CA VAL A 503 -15.16 7.57 -7.22
C VAL A 503 -16.25 7.69 -6.15
N THR A 504 -15.92 7.28 -4.92
CA THR A 504 -16.80 7.39 -3.75
C THR A 504 -15.98 7.35 -2.47
N ALA A 505 -16.55 7.91 -1.40
CA ALA A 505 -16.04 7.81 -0.05
C ALA A 505 -17.21 7.45 0.90
N LEU A 506 -16.98 6.51 1.80
CA LEU A 506 -18.01 5.90 2.64
C LEU A 506 -17.60 5.91 4.11
N PHE A 507 -18.48 6.30 5.03
CA PHE A 507 -18.27 6.17 6.47
C PHE A 507 -18.28 4.70 6.87
N GLY A 508 -17.09 4.13 6.98
CA GLY A 508 -16.80 2.73 7.18
C GLY A 508 -16.68 2.29 8.63
N ASP A 509 -16.33 3.15 9.57
CA ASP A 509 -16.15 2.80 10.98
C ASP A 509 -16.40 4.05 11.85
N VAL A 510 -16.56 3.90 13.17
CA VAL A 510 -16.84 5.07 14.05
C VAL A 510 -15.64 6.01 14.10
N SER A 511 -14.43 5.48 13.98
CA SER A 511 -13.21 6.27 14.14
C SER A 511 -12.11 5.91 13.16
N ILE A 512 -11.72 4.64 13.02
CA ILE A 512 -10.57 4.27 12.16
C ILE A 512 -10.92 3.02 11.39
N VAL A 513 -10.78 3.05 10.06
CA VAL A 513 -10.79 1.84 9.23
C VAL A 513 -9.34 1.39 9.04
N ASN A 514 -9.00 0.19 9.53
CA ASN A 514 -7.66 -0.39 9.39
C ASN A 514 -7.61 -1.41 8.24
N CYS A 515 -8.67 -2.21 8.08
CA CYS A 515 -8.73 -3.30 7.12
C CYS A 515 -9.83 -3.09 6.09
N ILE A 516 -9.52 -3.45 4.85
CA ILE A 516 -10.47 -3.45 3.75
C ILE A 516 -10.12 -4.56 2.78
N GLN A 517 -10.96 -5.58 2.72
CA GLN A 517 -10.76 -6.77 1.92
C GLN A 517 -11.89 -6.90 0.89
N PRO A 518 -11.61 -6.59 -0.39
CA PRO A 518 -12.58 -6.83 -1.45
C PRO A 518 -12.78 -8.34 -1.65
N HIS A 519 -14.00 -8.72 -1.98
CA HIS A 519 -14.34 -10.09 -2.31
C HIS A 519 -13.60 -10.52 -3.60
N PRO A 520 -13.07 -11.75 -3.69
CA PRO A 520 -12.21 -12.17 -4.82
C PRO A 520 -12.86 -12.09 -6.22
N SER A 521 -14.18 -12.05 -6.31
CA SER A 521 -14.90 -12.14 -7.60
C SER A 521 -16.20 -11.34 -7.72
N ALA A 522 -16.59 -10.60 -6.68
CA ALA A 522 -17.87 -9.87 -6.65
C ALA A 522 -17.64 -8.45 -6.16
N CYS A 523 -18.49 -7.51 -6.56
CA CYS A 523 -18.46 -6.14 -6.03
C CYS A 523 -19.04 -6.14 -4.63
N PHE A 524 -18.23 -6.61 -3.70
CA PHE A 524 -18.55 -6.81 -2.30
C PHE A 524 -17.27 -6.56 -1.51
N ILE A 525 -17.36 -5.83 -0.41
CA ILE A 525 -16.20 -5.47 0.40
C ILE A 525 -16.49 -5.83 1.84
N ALA A 526 -15.49 -6.32 2.56
CA ALA A 526 -15.51 -6.38 4.02
C ALA A 526 -14.51 -5.36 4.56
N SER A 527 -14.90 -4.59 5.58
CA SER A 527 -14.00 -3.68 6.28
C SER A 527 -14.07 -3.88 7.78
N SER A 528 -12.98 -3.52 8.45
CA SER A 528 -12.93 -3.47 9.90
C SER A 528 -11.94 -2.41 10.38
N GLY A 529 -12.05 -2.08 11.65
CA GLY A 529 -11.41 -0.93 12.24
C GLY A 529 -11.05 -1.13 13.69
N ILE A 530 -11.21 -0.07 14.48
CA ILE A 530 -11.14 -0.16 15.94
C ILE A 530 -12.45 -0.67 16.54
N ASP A 531 -13.53 -0.67 15.77
CA ASP A 531 -14.77 -1.31 16.19
C ASP A 531 -14.62 -2.84 16.33
N PRO A 532 -15.39 -3.47 17.22
CA PRO A 532 -15.43 -4.92 17.37
C PRO A 532 -16.28 -5.61 16.29
N SER A 533 -16.80 -4.87 15.30
CA SER A 533 -17.66 -5.39 14.25
C SER A 533 -16.96 -5.47 12.89
N VAL A 534 -17.42 -6.38 12.05
CA VAL A 534 -17.01 -6.45 10.64
C VAL A 534 -18.14 -5.92 9.77
N LYS A 535 -17.85 -4.96 8.89
CA LYS A 535 -18.88 -4.31 8.07
C LYS A 535 -18.80 -4.81 6.64
N LEU A 536 -19.94 -5.21 6.11
CA LEU A 536 -20.10 -5.76 4.76
C LEU A 536 -20.73 -4.71 3.85
N TRP A 537 -20.18 -4.54 2.66
CA TRP A 537 -20.57 -3.51 1.70
C TRP A 537 -20.96 -4.13 0.38
N SER A 538 -22.11 -3.75 -0.14
CA SER A 538 -22.57 -4.15 -1.47
C SER A 538 -23.34 -3.01 -2.16
N PRO A 539 -23.49 -3.06 -3.50
CA PRO A 539 -24.24 -2.06 -4.23
C PRO A 539 -25.71 -2.05 -3.78
N MET A 540 -26.17 -0.93 -3.22
CA MET A 540 -27.58 -0.73 -2.87
C MET A 540 -28.47 -0.73 -4.11
N PRO A 541 -29.76 -1.10 -4.03
CA PRO A 541 -30.71 -0.98 -5.14
C PRO A 541 -30.73 0.41 -5.80
N GLU A 542 -31.13 0.49 -7.08
CA GLU A 542 -31.28 1.76 -7.83
C GLU A 542 -32.58 2.50 -7.45
N ASP A 543 -32.86 2.54 -6.16
CA ASP A 543 -33.95 3.33 -5.61
C ASP A 543 -33.38 4.71 -5.26
N ASP A 544 -34.17 5.79 -5.36
CA ASP A 544 -33.75 7.17 -5.04
C ASP A 544 -33.38 7.39 -3.55
N ASN A 545 -33.15 6.31 -2.80
CA ASN A 545 -32.71 6.33 -1.42
C ASN A 545 -31.27 6.81 -1.32
N ILE A 546 -31.08 7.87 -0.53
CA ILE A 546 -29.77 8.44 -0.24
C ILE A 546 -29.00 7.43 0.62
N ASN A 547 -27.82 7.02 0.16
CA ASN A 547 -26.90 6.20 0.96
C ASN A 547 -26.47 6.99 2.20
N PRO A 548 -26.89 6.58 3.42
CA PRO A 548 -26.59 7.33 4.64
C PRO A 548 -25.10 7.30 5.01
N ARG A 549 -24.35 6.33 4.48
CA ARG A 549 -22.91 6.21 4.69
C ARG A 549 -22.09 6.97 3.66
N SER A 550 -22.70 7.58 2.64
CA SER A 550 -21.96 8.34 1.64
C SER A 550 -21.48 9.67 2.19
N VAL A 551 -20.19 9.97 1.99
CA VAL A 551 -19.61 11.27 2.33
C VAL A 551 -20.06 12.31 1.30
N LYS A 552 -20.78 13.34 1.76
CA LYS A 552 -21.32 14.41 0.89
C LYS A 552 -20.24 15.37 0.39
N ASP A 553 -19.36 15.83 1.30
CA ASP A 553 -18.27 16.75 0.96
C ASP A 553 -16.92 16.03 1.02
N ILE A 554 -16.62 15.29 -0.04
CA ILE A 554 -15.35 14.57 -0.18
C ILE A 554 -14.18 15.55 -0.19
N SER A 555 -14.36 16.74 -0.78
CA SER A 555 -13.28 17.73 -0.89
C SER A 555 -12.83 18.27 0.46
N ALA A 556 -13.77 18.60 1.35
CA ALA A 556 -13.44 19.05 2.71
C ALA A 556 -12.74 17.96 3.52
N VAL A 557 -13.21 16.71 3.44
CA VAL A 557 -12.57 15.57 4.12
C VAL A 557 -11.14 15.36 3.61
N VAL A 558 -10.93 15.41 2.30
CA VAL A 558 -9.60 15.29 1.71
C VAL A 558 -8.70 16.42 2.19
N GLU A 559 -9.15 17.68 2.18
CA GLU A 559 -8.36 18.82 2.66
C GLU A 559 -7.99 18.67 4.15
N ALA A 560 -8.92 18.22 4.99
CA ALA A 560 -8.69 17.94 6.40
C ALA A 560 -7.66 16.81 6.62
N ASN A 561 -7.75 15.72 5.85
CA ASN A 561 -6.79 14.62 5.92
C ASN A 561 -5.40 15.05 5.49
N GLN A 562 -5.28 15.82 4.40
CA GLN A 562 -4.00 16.38 3.97
C GLN A 562 -3.39 17.29 5.05
N HIS A 563 -4.22 18.12 5.69
CA HIS A 563 -3.77 18.93 6.81
C HIS A 563 -3.26 18.06 7.97
N ARG A 564 -4.00 17.03 8.38
CA ARG A 564 -3.61 16.11 9.47
C ARG A 564 -2.27 15.43 9.20
N MET A 565 -2.04 14.96 7.97
CA MET A 565 -0.75 14.35 7.59
C MET A 565 0.41 15.34 7.66
N SER A 566 0.15 16.62 7.33
CA SER A 566 1.14 17.70 7.39
C SER A 566 1.41 18.26 8.79
N MET A 567 0.60 17.92 9.80
CA MET A 567 0.78 18.40 11.18
C MET A 567 2.09 17.87 11.80
N ASP A 568 2.69 18.68 12.66
CA ASP A 568 3.84 18.31 13.48
C ASP A 568 3.47 17.14 14.43
N PRO A 569 4.39 16.22 14.76
CA PRO A 569 4.11 15.10 15.67
C PRO A 569 3.52 15.53 17.03
N PHE A 570 3.94 16.67 17.57
CA PHE A 570 3.40 17.17 18.84
C PHE A 570 1.95 17.66 18.69
N GLU A 571 1.66 18.38 17.60
CA GLU A 571 0.31 18.83 17.27
C GLU A 571 -0.63 17.65 16.99
N SER A 572 -0.15 16.68 16.23
CA SER A 572 -0.89 15.44 15.94
C SER A 572 -1.19 14.66 17.22
N MET A 573 -0.24 14.57 18.16
CA MET A 573 -0.46 13.93 19.46
C MET A 573 -1.52 14.67 20.29
N LEU A 574 -1.46 16.00 20.33
CA LEU A 574 -2.43 16.83 21.03
C LEU A 574 -3.85 16.68 20.46
N VAL A 575 -3.98 16.72 19.13
CA VAL A 575 -5.26 16.52 18.44
C VAL A 575 -5.80 15.11 18.72
N ASN A 576 -4.95 14.07 18.66
CA ASN A 576 -5.35 12.70 18.97
C ASN A 576 -5.75 12.50 20.44
N MET A 577 -5.22 13.32 21.36
CA MET A 577 -5.63 13.36 22.77
C MET A 577 -6.87 14.25 23.02
N GLY A 578 -7.48 14.80 21.98
CA GLY A 578 -8.70 15.62 22.06
C GLY A 578 -8.47 17.10 22.38
N TYR A 579 -7.23 17.60 22.35
CA TYR A 579 -6.92 19.01 22.54
C TYR A 579 -7.20 19.82 21.26
N ARG A 580 -7.92 20.94 21.41
CA ARG A 580 -8.19 21.89 20.31
C ARG A 580 -7.00 22.83 20.14
N ILE A 581 -6.41 22.87 18.94
CA ILE A 581 -5.36 23.83 18.59
C ILE A 581 -6.03 25.11 18.03
N PRO A 582 -5.75 26.31 18.59
CA PRO A 582 -6.35 27.55 18.11
C PRO A 582 -5.97 27.84 16.64
N GLY A 583 -6.97 28.04 15.78
CA GLY A 583 -6.78 28.33 14.35
C GLY A 583 -6.98 27.14 13.39
N ILE A 584 -7.14 25.92 13.91
CA ILE A 584 -7.45 24.72 13.14
C ILE A 584 -8.93 24.37 13.38
N ASN A 585 -9.82 24.93 12.57
CA ASN A 585 -11.23 24.52 12.52
C ASN A 585 -11.38 23.32 11.56
N VAL A 586 -10.88 22.17 11.98
CA VAL A 586 -11.39 20.91 11.42
C VAL A 586 -12.57 20.56 12.33
N GLU A 587 -13.75 21.11 12.05
CA GLU A 587 -14.95 20.39 12.47
C GLU A 587 -14.92 19.11 11.66
N PRO A 588 -14.73 17.92 12.28
CA PRO A 588 -15.21 16.73 11.63
C PRO A 588 -16.69 17.01 11.41
N ALA A 589 -17.10 17.08 10.15
CA ALA A 589 -18.50 16.93 9.81
C ALA A 589 -18.87 15.47 10.14
N PHE A 590 -18.84 15.12 11.43
CA PHE A 590 -19.63 14.06 11.98
C PHE A 590 -21.07 14.54 11.75
N GLN A 591 -21.61 14.21 10.57
CA GLN A 591 -23.03 13.88 10.58
C GLN A 591 -23.13 12.79 11.64
N GLU A 592 -23.80 13.10 12.75
CA GLU A 592 -24.18 12.10 13.74
C GLU A 592 -24.62 10.87 12.96
N LEU A 593 -23.79 9.82 12.95
CA LEU A 593 -24.21 8.55 12.41
C LEU A 593 -25.45 8.20 13.23
N PRO A 594 -26.63 7.98 12.60
CA PRO A 594 -27.78 7.54 13.36
C PRO A 594 -27.35 6.27 14.06
N SER A 595 -27.26 6.36 15.39
CA SER A 595 -27.02 5.19 16.22
C SER A 595 -28.11 4.18 15.85
N CYS A 596 -27.73 3.05 15.26
CA CYS A 596 -28.57 1.86 15.25
C CYS A 596 -28.60 1.31 16.68
N ARG A 597 -29.12 2.11 17.62
CA ARG A 597 -29.63 1.64 18.90
C ARG A 597 -31.14 1.62 18.75
N ASN A 598 -31.64 0.54 18.14
CA ASN A 598 -32.99 -0.04 18.32
C ASN A 598 -33.30 -0.97 17.15
N CYS A 599 -32.89 -2.25 17.24
CA CYS A 599 -33.75 -3.38 16.91
C CYS A 599 -33.20 -4.67 17.54
#